data_AF-U5QRH4-F1
#
_entry.id   AF-U5QRH4-F1
#
_cell.length_a   1.000
_cell.length_b   1.000
_cell.length_c   1.000
_cell.angle_alpha   90.00
_cell.angle_beta   90.00
_cell.angle_gamma   90.00
#
_symmetry.space_group_name_H-M   'P 1'
#
loop_
_entity.id
_entity.type
_entity.pdbx_description
1 polymer ?
#
loop_
_entity_poly.entity_id
_entity_poly.type
_entity_poly.pdbx_seq_one_letter_code
_entity_poly.pdbx_strand_id
1 'polypeptide(L)'
;MPTNNPKISAYVPQYVFDRFKQYEKEQGLSMSQAVADILIRYFELTPARRPAAPPAIPAEVVERIASLERKVELLEKIAIPAPASLNSPLTFTSEAAGPDDADPAPSK
;
A
#
# COMPACT_ATOMS: atom_id res chain seq x y z
N MET A 1 -16.53 6.82 -3.40
CA MET A 1 -16.04 7.76 -2.37
C MET A 1 -15.26 8.87 -3.05
N PRO A 2 -15.53 10.17 -2.79
CA PRO A 2 -14.66 11.24 -3.24
C PRO A 2 -13.39 11.19 -2.39
N THR A 3 -12.24 10.97 -3.02
CA THR A 3 -10.94 11.03 -2.35
C THR A 3 -10.70 12.47 -1.92
N ASN A 4 -10.68 12.68 -0.60
CA ASN A 4 -10.42 13.95 0.05
C ASN A 4 -8.92 14.26 -0.05
N ASN A 5 -8.43 14.51 -1.26
CA ASN A 5 -7.04 14.88 -1.49
C ASN A 5 -6.93 16.39 -1.18
N PRO A 6 -6.27 16.79 -0.07
CA PRO A 6 -6.14 18.20 0.24
C PRO A 6 -5.42 18.86 -0.94
N LYS A 7 -6.08 19.80 -1.60
CA LYS A 7 -5.45 20.63 -2.62
C LYS A 7 -4.45 21.53 -1.91
N ILE A 8 -3.23 21.02 -1.71
CA ILE A 8 -2.12 21.80 -1.17
C ILE A 8 -1.75 22.80 -2.28
N SER A 9 -2.35 23.99 -2.23
CA SER A 9 -1.95 25.12 -3.05
C SER A 9 -0.86 25.87 -2.29
N ALA A 10 0.40 25.62 -2.63
CA ALA A 10 1.50 26.45 -2.13
C ALA A 10 1.42 27.83 -2.80
N TYR A 11 1.52 28.89 -2.01
CA TYR A 11 1.65 30.24 -2.55
C TYR A 11 3.01 30.37 -3.25
N VAL A 12 2.99 30.80 -4.51
CA VAL A 12 4.19 31.11 -5.28
C VAL A 12 4.18 32.62 -5.56
N PRO A 13 5.22 33.37 -5.18
CA PRO A 13 5.31 34.79 -5.51
C PRO A 13 5.20 35.01 -7.02
N GLN A 14 4.51 36.08 -7.44
CA GLN A 14 4.22 36.34 -8.85
C GLN A 14 5.48 36.38 -9.72
N TYR A 15 6.56 37.01 -9.24
CA TYR A 15 7.82 37.09 -9.97
C TYR A 15 8.42 35.70 -10.26
N VAL A 16 8.23 34.73 -9.36
CA VAL A 16 8.69 33.35 -9.52
C VAL A 16 7.84 32.66 -10.59
N PHE A 17 6.52 32.86 -10.54
CA PHE A 17 5.60 32.31 -11.52
C PHE A 17 5.90 32.82 -12.94
N ASP A 18 6.18 34.12 -13.09
CA ASP A 18 6.50 34.72 -14.39
C ASP A 18 7.80 34.13 -14.96
N ARG A 19 8.79 33.84 -14.11
CA ARG A 19 10.03 33.17 -14.51
C ARG A 19 9.80 31.73 -14.93
N PHE A 20 8.92 31.00 -14.24
CA PHE A 20 8.49 29.66 -14.68
C PHE A 20 7.79 29.71 -16.03
N LYS A 21 6.90 30.70 -16.26
CA LYS A 21 6.23 30.89 -17.54
C LYS A 21 7.19 31.22 -18.68
N GLN A 22 8.25 31.97 -18.39
CA GLN A 22 9.30 32.23 -19.36
C GLN A 22 10.06 30.95 -19.69
N TYR A 23 10.48 30.18 -18.68
CA TYR A 23 11.17 28.90 -18.86
C TYR A 23 10.33 27.87 -19.63
N GLU A 24 9.02 27.82 -19.35
CA GLU A 24 8.05 26.98 -20.07
C GLU A 24 8.10 27.24 -21.58
N LYS A 25 8.12 28.52 -21.98
CA LYS A 25 8.19 28.94 -23.39
C LYS A 25 9.55 28.65 -24.03
N GLU A 26 10.64 28.89 -23.30
CA GLU A 26 12.00 28.67 -23.79
C GLU A 26 12.30 27.20 -24.05
N GLN A 27 11.79 26.31 -23.18
CA GLN A 27 12.03 24.86 -23.27
C GLN A 27 10.91 24.10 -24.00
N GLY A 28 9.78 24.74 -24.31
CA GLY A 28 8.63 24.09 -24.93
C GLY A 28 8.01 22.99 -24.05
N LEU A 29 8.10 23.12 -22.73
CA LEU A 29 7.61 22.15 -21.75
C LEU A 29 6.24 22.59 -21.22
N SER A 30 5.49 21.68 -20.58
CA SER A 30 4.34 22.09 -19.76
C SER A 30 4.80 22.58 -18.38
N MET A 31 4.00 23.40 -17.70
CA MET A 31 4.34 23.96 -16.38
C MET A 31 4.78 22.90 -15.36
N SER A 32 4.11 21.75 -15.28
CA SER A 32 4.49 20.68 -14.35
C SER A 32 5.81 20.01 -14.72
N GLN A 33 6.10 19.86 -16.02
CA GLN A 33 7.38 19.34 -16.52
C GLN A 33 8.52 20.32 -16.29
N ALA A 34 8.29 21.62 -16.50
CA ALA A 34 9.24 22.69 -16.21
C ALA A 34 9.62 22.70 -14.73
N VAL A 35 8.64 22.61 -13.83
CA VAL A 35 8.87 22.52 -12.39
C VAL A 35 9.67 21.26 -12.04
N ALA A 36 9.30 20.10 -12.59
CA ALA A 36 10.03 18.86 -12.36
C ALA A 36 11.49 18.95 -12.84
N ASP A 37 11.74 19.47 -14.04
CA ASP A 37 13.08 19.65 -14.61
C ASP A 37 13.94 20.60 -13.75
N ILE A 38 13.37 21.72 -13.29
CA ILE A 38 14.05 22.66 -12.39
C ILE A 38 14.42 21.98 -11.07
N LEU A 39 13.49 21.24 -10.46
CA LEU A 39 13.76 20.53 -9.20
C LEU A 39 14.82 19.43 -9.38
N ILE A 40 14.74 18.68 -10.48
CA ILE A 40 15.73 17.64 -10.82
C ILE A 40 17.13 18.25 -10.93
N ARG A 41 17.28 19.36 -11.66
CA ARG A 41 18.58 20.04 -11.82
C ARG A 41 19.06 20.66 -10.51
N TYR A 42 18.18 21.29 -9.75
CA TYR A 42 18.53 21.99 -8.50
C TYR A 42 19.01 21.03 -7.41
N PHE A 43 18.35 19.88 -7.27
CA PHE A 43 18.72 18.85 -6.29
C PHE A 43 19.72 17.83 -6.84
N GLU A 44 20.26 18.05 -8.06
CA GLU A 44 21.14 17.12 -8.76
C GLU A 44 20.60 15.68 -8.78
N LEU A 45 19.27 15.55 -8.89
CA LEU A 45 18.62 14.25 -8.90
C LEU A 45 18.91 13.61 -10.24
N THR A 46 19.60 12.48 -10.24
CA THR A 46 19.60 11.60 -11.41
C THR A 46 18.15 11.16 -11.60
N PRO A 47 17.52 11.39 -12.77
CA PRO A 47 16.16 10.91 -13.00
C PRO A 47 16.18 9.41 -12.75
N ALA A 48 15.49 8.98 -11.69
CA ALA A 48 15.38 7.58 -11.35
C ALA A 48 14.71 6.90 -12.54
N ARG A 49 15.51 6.30 -13.42
CA ARG A 49 15.04 5.61 -14.60
C ARG A 49 14.17 4.49 -14.08
N ARG A 50 12.85 4.65 -14.18
CA ARG A 50 11.90 3.59 -13.88
C ARG A 50 12.40 2.37 -14.66
N PRO A 51 12.81 1.27 -14.01
CA PRO A 51 13.41 0.17 -14.73
C PRO A 51 12.37 -0.31 -15.75
N ALA A 52 12.74 -0.32 -17.03
CA ALA A 52 11.85 -0.66 -18.14
C ALA A 52 11.35 -2.11 -18.08
N ALA A 53 11.98 -2.93 -17.24
CA ALA A 53 11.56 -4.26 -16.89
C ALA A 53 11.44 -4.35 -15.36
N PRO A 54 10.48 -5.14 -14.82
CA PRO A 54 10.57 -5.56 -13.42
C PRO A 54 11.98 -6.13 -13.16
N PRO A 55 12.57 -5.90 -11.98
CA PRO A 55 13.88 -6.44 -11.66
C PRO A 55 13.84 -7.95 -11.93
N ALA A 56 14.67 -8.39 -12.88
CA ALA A 56 14.76 -9.80 -13.23
C ALA A 56 15.11 -10.55 -11.94
N ILE A 57 14.24 -11.47 -11.53
CA ILE A 57 14.50 -12.31 -10.36
C ILE A 57 15.79 -13.09 -10.67
N PRO A 58 16.85 -12.98 -9.86
CA PRO A 58 18.09 -13.68 -10.11
C PRO A 58 17.84 -15.19 -10.21
N ALA A 59 18.47 -15.88 -11.16
CA ALA A 59 18.32 -17.33 -11.34
C ALA A 59 18.58 -18.10 -10.04
N GLU A 60 19.52 -17.61 -9.23
CA GLU A 60 19.83 -18.12 -7.89
C GLU A 60 18.64 -18.11 -6.92
N VAL A 61 17.79 -17.09 -6.99
CA VAL A 61 16.57 -17.00 -6.17
C VAL A 61 15.54 -18.04 -6.63
N VAL A 62 15.42 -18.25 -7.94
CA VAL A 62 14.53 -19.26 -8.52
C VAL A 62 14.99 -20.68 -8.14
N GLU A 63 16.28 -20.97 -8.23
CA GLU A 63 16.85 -22.25 -7.80
C GLU A 63 16.65 -22.50 -6.29
N ARG A 64 16.80 -21.44 -5.48
CA ARG A 64 16.60 -21.54 -4.03
C ARG A 64 15.14 -21.79 -3.67
N ILE A 65 14.20 -21.17 -4.38
CA ILE A 65 12.76 -21.44 -4.23
C ILE A 65 12.46 -22.90 -4.60
N ALA A 66 12.94 -23.37 -5.74
CA ALA A 66 12.74 -24.77 -6.16
C ALA A 66 13.34 -25.77 -5.16
N SER A 67 14.48 -25.44 -4.54
CA SER A 67 15.08 -26.25 -3.47
C SER A 67 14.21 -26.29 -2.22
N LEU A 68 13.60 -25.16 -1.84
CA LEU A 68 12.71 -25.06 -0.69
C LEU A 68 11.39 -25.81 -0.93
N GLU A 69 10.80 -25.71 -2.11
CA GLU A 69 9.59 -26.45 -2.48
C GLU A 69 9.81 -27.97 -2.36
N ARG A 70 10.94 -28.49 -2.87
CA ARG A 70 11.29 -29.92 -2.71
C ARG A 70 11.46 -30.31 -1.24
N LYS A 71 12.04 -29.45 -0.41
CA LYS A 71 12.21 -29.72 1.03
C LYS A 71 10.87 -29.74 1.76
N VAL A 72 9.95 -28.84 1.41
CA VAL A 72 8.59 -28.82 1.98
C VAL A 72 7.85 -30.11 1.59
N GLU A 73 7.91 -30.53 0.33
CA GLU A 73 7.26 -31.76 -0.13
C GLU A 73 7.82 -33.02 0.57
N LEU A 74 9.12 -33.06 0.82
CA LEU A 74 9.73 -34.15 1.61
C LEU A 74 9.28 -34.13 3.07
N LEU A 75 9.16 -32.94 3.66
CA LEU A 75 8.66 -32.79 5.04
C LEU A 75 7.18 -33.17 5.14
N GLU A 76 6.36 -32.87 4.15
CA GLU A 76 4.95 -33.32 4.10
C GLU A 76 4.84 -34.84 3.99
N LYS A 77 5.74 -35.49 3.26
CA LYS A 77 5.78 -36.97 3.15
C LYS A 77 6.28 -37.65 4.42
N ILE A 78 7.12 -36.97 5.20
CA ILE A 78 7.66 -37.47 6.48
C ILE A 78 6.74 -37.11 7.66
N ALA A 79 5.98 -36.03 7.55
CA ALA A 79 4.95 -35.65 8.50
C ALA A 79 3.83 -36.70 8.47
N ILE A 80 3.93 -37.66 9.39
CA ILE A 80 2.81 -38.50 9.82
C ILE A 80 1.61 -37.58 10.02
N PRO A 81 0.43 -37.84 9.43
CA PRO A 81 -0.73 -36.99 9.65
C PRO A 81 -0.97 -36.90 11.15
N ALA A 82 -0.83 -35.68 11.69
CA ALA A 82 -1.22 -35.39 13.05
C ALA A 82 -2.66 -35.91 13.22
N PRO A 83 -2.97 -36.71 14.27
CA PRO A 83 -4.31 -37.23 14.44
C PRO A 83 -5.27 -36.05 14.43
N ALA A 84 -6.29 -36.13 13.57
CA ALA A 84 -7.34 -35.15 13.46
C ALA A 84 -7.86 -34.81 14.86
N SER A 85 -7.43 -33.65 15.38
CA SER A 85 -7.95 -33.11 16.61
C SER A 85 -9.44 -32.89 16.40
N LEU A 86 -10.24 -33.61 17.18
CA LEU A 86 -11.68 -33.47 17.29
C LEU A 86 -12.01 -31.99 17.47
N ASN A 87 -12.53 -31.37 16.41
CA ASN A 87 -13.29 -30.13 16.51
C ASN A 87 -14.60 -30.46 17.24
N SER A 88 -14.56 -30.54 18.56
CA SER A 88 -15.74 -30.34 19.38
C SER A 88 -15.94 -28.83 19.52
N PRO A 89 -17.05 -28.25 19.03
CA PRO A 89 -17.34 -26.85 19.29
C PRO A 89 -17.55 -26.71 20.80
N LEU A 90 -16.69 -25.92 21.46
CA LEU A 90 -16.91 -25.45 22.82
C LEU A 90 -18.18 -24.60 22.81
N THR A 91 -19.28 -25.21 23.24
CA THR A 91 -20.53 -24.53 23.55
C THR A 91 -20.25 -23.58 24.71
N PHE A 92 -20.04 -22.30 24.40
CA PHE A 92 -19.94 -21.25 25.40
C PHE A 92 -21.36 -20.96 25.92
N THR A 93 -21.78 -21.67 26.96
CA THR A 93 -22.98 -21.30 27.72
C THR A 93 -22.62 -20.04 28.53
N SER A 94 -22.85 -18.87 27.93
CA SER A 94 -22.86 -17.60 28.65
C SER A 94 -24.09 -17.57 29.55
N GLU A 95 -23.88 -17.89 30.81
CA GLU A 95 -24.82 -17.72 31.92
C GLU A 95 -25.23 -16.23 32.00
N ALA A 96 -26.44 -15.95 31.51
CA ALA A 96 -27.08 -14.66 31.63
C ALA A 96 -27.64 -14.52 33.05
N ALA A 97 -26.96 -13.75 33.90
CA ALA A 97 -27.57 -13.14 35.06
C ALA A 97 -28.54 -12.05 34.56
N GLY A 98 -29.84 -12.26 34.76
CA GLY A 98 -30.87 -11.22 34.64
C GLY A 98 -30.85 -10.26 35.84
N PRO A 99 -31.91 -9.49 36.11
CA PRO A 99 -33.07 -9.13 35.27
C PRO A 99 -33.17 -7.59 35.08
N ASP A 100 -33.90 -7.13 34.08
CA ASP A 100 -34.63 -5.85 34.21
C ASP A 100 -35.80 -5.86 33.22
N ASP A 101 -36.91 -6.37 33.73
CA ASP A 101 -38.21 -6.26 33.09
C ASP A 101 -38.63 -4.79 33.07
N ALA A 102 -38.80 -4.30 31.84
CA ALA A 102 -39.93 -3.52 31.36
C ALA A 102 -40.53 -2.44 32.27
N ASP A 103 -40.45 -1.19 31.80
CA ASP A 103 -41.67 -0.51 31.32
C ASP A 103 -41.34 0.70 30.41
N PRO A 104 -41.85 0.74 29.17
CA PRO A 104 -42.03 1.98 28.43
C PRO A 104 -43.51 2.23 28.17
N ALA A 105 -44.03 3.35 28.67
CA ALA A 105 -45.30 3.88 28.19
C ALA A 105 -45.39 5.42 28.31
N PRO A 106 -46.25 6.07 27.49
CA PRO A 106 -45.92 7.33 26.84
C PRO A 106 -46.82 8.52 27.23
N SER A 107 -46.37 9.71 26.80
CA SER A 107 -47.15 10.92 26.46
C SER A 107 -48.10 11.54 27.49
N LYS A 108 -47.77 12.76 27.94
CA LYS A 108 -48.49 14.00 27.58
C LYS A 108 -47.67 15.23 27.94
#